data_AF-A0A2G8RZG6-F1
#
_entry.id   AF-A0A2G8RZG6-F1
#
_cell.length_a   1.000
_cell.length_b   1.000
_cell.length_c   1.000
_cell.angle_alpha   90.00
_cell.angle_beta   90.00
_cell.angle_gamma   90.00
#
_symmetry.space_group_name_H-M   'P 1'
#
loop_
_entity.id
_entity.type
_entity.pdbx_description
1 polymer ?
#
loop_
_entity_poly.entity_id
_entity_poly.type
_entity_poly.pdbx_seq_one_letter_code
_entity_poly.pdbx_strand_id
1 'polypeptide(L)'
;MTIVAYSSDSDIKIPRWDPKTPIAVSPTIRIANKYLVDGLHKYLVQKVQDDWPLTLEDWDRREAEIEVMGYAEYTSGALPSSRKPLAQAVPEPASAIHFALEFGCPQILPAAFYQLSRTDVTDDWADPVSYSSNWMTPARWSLLEAPDLLRHLRGGKRLLQYTASVPRDVTFTAVLCEACLPWWEDAAVHEEVRWEIEDGRDAEEYPCYALLVRIFAAVFRETTPGVRDPLKALKECVDYEKIPEIARGSSSTKRLCSGCDWAFREWVPQARQELWRKLPEYFDVEVPSPSR
;
A
#
# COMPACT_ATOMS: atom_id res chain seq x y z
N MET A 1 -13.05 -50.89 -29.55
CA MET A 1 -13.01 -50.66 -28.09
C MET A 1 -12.59 -49.21 -27.91
N THR A 2 -13.56 -48.31 -27.86
CA THR A 2 -13.32 -46.86 -27.89
C THR A 2 -13.26 -46.38 -26.45
N ILE A 3 -12.10 -45.89 -26.04
CA ILE A 3 -11.91 -45.27 -24.72
C ILE A 3 -12.65 -43.94 -24.75
N VAL A 4 -13.75 -43.87 -24.00
CA VAL A 4 -14.47 -42.63 -23.74
C VAL A 4 -13.57 -41.78 -22.83
N ALA A 5 -13.06 -40.67 -23.36
CA ALA A 5 -12.40 -39.66 -22.56
C ALA A 5 -13.45 -39.04 -21.62
N TYR A 6 -13.35 -39.36 -20.34
CA TYR A 6 -14.05 -38.62 -19.28
C TYR A 6 -13.42 -37.22 -19.22
N SER A 7 -14.04 -36.25 -19.89
CA SER A 7 -13.88 -34.84 -19.55
C SER A 7 -14.69 -34.61 -18.28
N SER A 8 -14.05 -34.75 -17.12
CA SER A 8 -14.59 -34.21 -15.87
C SER A 8 -14.05 -32.80 -15.70
N ASP A 9 -14.62 -31.86 -16.45
CA ASP A 9 -14.41 -30.43 -16.25
C ASP A 9 -15.26 -29.98 -15.06
N SER A 10 -14.93 -30.51 -13.87
CA SER A 10 -15.43 -29.96 -12.61
C SER A 10 -14.53 -28.78 -12.26
N ASP A 11 -14.77 -27.66 -12.93
CA ASP A 11 -14.09 -26.39 -12.70
C ASP A 11 -14.19 -26.05 -11.20
N ILE A 12 -13.07 -26.11 -10.48
CA ILE A 12 -13.03 -25.73 -9.06
C ILE A 12 -13.31 -24.23 -9.01
N LYS A 13 -14.54 -23.86 -8.64
CA LYS A 13 -14.96 -22.46 -8.52
C LYS A 13 -14.34 -21.84 -7.27
N ILE A 14 -13.15 -21.29 -7.44
CA ILE A 14 -12.48 -20.46 -6.43
C ILE A 14 -13.01 -19.03 -6.58
N PRO A 15 -13.74 -18.50 -5.58
CA PRO A 15 -14.21 -17.12 -5.62
C PRO A 15 -13.04 -16.14 -5.58
N ARG A 16 -13.10 -15.11 -6.44
CA ARG A 16 -12.18 -13.97 -6.41
C ARG A 16 -12.23 -13.31 -5.03
N TRP A 17 -11.06 -12.95 -4.51
CA TRP A 17 -10.89 -12.19 -3.26
C TRP A 17 -11.43 -12.87 -2.01
N ASP A 18 -11.63 -14.18 -2.03
CA ASP A 18 -11.99 -14.88 -0.81
C ASP A 18 -10.76 -14.97 0.13
N PRO A 19 -10.84 -14.37 1.34
CA PRO A 19 -9.74 -14.37 2.29
C PRO A 19 -9.35 -15.76 2.77
N LYS A 20 -10.15 -16.79 2.50
CA LYS A 20 -9.85 -18.18 2.85
C LYS A 20 -9.19 -18.95 1.71
N THR A 21 -9.13 -18.40 0.49
CA THR A 21 -8.56 -19.10 -0.68
C THR A 21 -7.16 -19.65 -0.41
N PRO A 22 -6.19 -18.90 0.15
CA PRO A 22 -4.85 -19.44 0.40
C PRO A 22 -4.88 -20.67 1.31
N ILE A 23 -5.63 -20.63 2.41
CA ILE A 23 -5.73 -21.73 3.38
C ILE A 23 -6.50 -22.92 2.81
N ALA A 24 -7.57 -22.65 2.06
CA ALA A 24 -8.45 -23.68 1.50
C ALA A 24 -7.75 -24.52 0.42
N VAL A 25 -6.84 -23.92 -0.35
CA VAL A 25 -6.15 -24.60 -1.44
C VAL A 25 -4.82 -25.24 -1.02
N SER A 26 -4.21 -24.84 0.12
CA SER A 26 -2.94 -25.41 0.60
C SER A 26 -2.92 -26.95 0.67
N PRO A 27 -3.92 -27.65 1.25
CA PRO A 27 -3.90 -29.11 1.31
C PRO A 27 -3.90 -29.76 -0.08
N THR A 28 -4.68 -29.19 -1.01
CA THR A 28 -4.76 -29.67 -2.39
C THR A 28 -3.44 -29.47 -3.12
N ILE A 29 -2.75 -28.33 -2.92
CA ILE A 29 -1.43 -28.11 -3.49
C ILE A 29 -0.40 -29.07 -2.92
N ARG A 30 -0.40 -29.34 -1.60
CA ARG A 30 0.52 -30.32 -1.00
C ARG A 30 0.34 -31.72 -1.63
N ILE A 31 -0.90 -32.11 -1.91
CA ILE A 31 -1.22 -33.35 -2.64
C ILE A 31 -0.70 -33.26 -4.08
N ALA A 32 -0.98 -32.17 -4.78
CA ALA A 32 -0.50 -31.96 -6.15
C ALA A 32 1.03 -32.09 -6.23
N ASN A 33 1.77 -31.47 -5.30
CA ASN A 33 3.23 -31.57 -5.19
C ASN A 33 3.68 -33.01 -4.89
N LYS A 34 3.02 -33.70 -3.96
CA LYS A 34 3.34 -35.09 -3.60
C LYS A 34 3.19 -36.05 -4.78
N TYR A 35 2.21 -35.80 -5.64
CA TYR A 35 1.90 -36.65 -6.80
C TYR A 35 2.34 -36.05 -8.14
N LEU A 36 3.17 -34.99 -8.12
CA LEU A 36 3.74 -34.32 -9.30
C LEU A 36 2.69 -33.89 -10.34
N VAL A 37 1.56 -33.36 -9.86
CA VAL A 37 0.49 -32.81 -10.70
C VAL A 37 0.75 -31.32 -10.94
N ASP A 38 1.79 -31.02 -11.73
CA ASP A 38 2.29 -29.64 -11.93
C ASP A 38 1.22 -28.68 -12.45
N GLY A 39 0.31 -29.16 -13.30
CA GLY A 39 -0.78 -28.35 -13.83
C GLY A 39 -1.72 -27.82 -12.74
N LEU A 40 -2.01 -28.65 -11.72
CA LEU A 40 -2.87 -28.27 -10.61
C LEU A 40 -2.14 -27.33 -9.63
N HIS A 41 -0.85 -27.59 -9.36
CA HIS A 41 -0.02 -26.67 -8.57
C HIS A 41 0.00 -25.27 -9.20
N LYS A 42 0.37 -25.17 -10.48
CA LYS A 42 0.42 -23.90 -11.21
C LYS A 42 -0.92 -23.19 -11.24
N TYR A 43 -2.01 -23.92 -11.50
CA TYR A 43 -3.35 -23.33 -11.50
C TYR A 43 -3.72 -22.72 -10.15
N LEU A 44 -3.52 -23.44 -9.04
CA LEU A 44 -3.89 -22.96 -7.71
C LEU A 44 -3.00 -21.82 -7.22
N VAL A 45 -1.69 -21.87 -7.53
CA VAL A 45 -0.77 -20.75 -7.27
C VAL A 45 -1.19 -19.51 -8.05
N GLN A 46 -1.51 -19.64 -9.34
CA GLN A 46 -1.98 -18.53 -10.16
C GLN A 46 -3.28 -17.93 -9.61
N LYS A 47 -4.21 -18.77 -9.12
CA LYS A 47 -5.45 -18.28 -8.53
C LYS A 47 -5.25 -17.41 -7.29
N VAL A 48 -4.31 -17.78 -6.42
CA VAL A 48 -3.95 -16.91 -5.28
C VAL A 48 -3.23 -15.67 -5.79
N GLN A 49 -2.35 -15.79 -6.80
CA GLN A 49 -1.63 -14.65 -7.36
C GLN A 49 -2.56 -13.60 -7.97
N ASP A 50 -3.60 -14.02 -8.70
CA ASP A 50 -4.56 -13.16 -9.38
C ASP A 50 -5.35 -12.25 -8.42
N ASP A 51 -5.41 -12.62 -7.14
CA ASP A 51 -6.08 -11.83 -6.10
C ASP A 51 -5.19 -10.69 -5.54
N TRP A 52 -3.88 -10.68 -5.85
CA TRP A 52 -2.92 -9.71 -5.33
C TRP A 52 -2.31 -8.80 -6.42
N PRO A 53 -2.14 -7.49 -6.14
CA PRO A 53 -1.59 -6.56 -7.11
C PRO A 53 -0.08 -6.76 -7.28
N LEU A 54 0.37 -6.77 -8.54
CA LEU A 54 1.79 -6.87 -8.88
C LEU A 54 2.40 -5.52 -9.27
N THR A 55 1.56 -4.57 -9.67
CA THR A 55 1.94 -3.21 -10.03
C THR A 55 1.26 -2.19 -9.13
N LEU A 56 1.83 -0.99 -9.04
CA LEU A 56 1.20 0.12 -8.33
C LEU A 56 -0.18 0.48 -8.91
N GLU A 57 -0.37 0.33 -10.23
CA GLU A 57 -1.67 0.57 -10.87
C GLU A 57 -2.71 -0.45 -10.41
N ASP A 58 -2.34 -1.73 -10.34
CA ASP A 58 -3.23 -2.77 -9.82
C ASP A 58 -3.55 -2.55 -8.34
N TRP A 59 -2.58 -2.05 -7.56
CA TRP A 59 -2.80 -1.64 -6.18
C TRP A 59 -3.82 -0.51 -6.10
N ASP A 60 -3.66 0.55 -6.89
CA ASP A 60 -4.61 1.67 -6.93
C ASP A 60 -6.01 1.24 -7.35
N ARG A 61 -6.13 0.34 -8.33
CA ARG A 61 -7.40 -0.22 -8.77
C ARG A 61 -8.08 -1.03 -7.66
N ARG A 62 -7.31 -1.90 -7.00
CA ARG A 62 -7.77 -2.69 -5.86
C ARG A 62 -8.24 -1.80 -4.71
N GLU A 63 -7.46 -0.79 -4.33
CA GLU A 63 -7.82 0.12 -3.24
C GLU A 63 -9.09 0.93 -3.54
N ALA A 64 -9.28 1.36 -4.80
CA ALA A 64 -10.51 2.03 -5.20
C ALA A 64 -11.74 1.11 -5.12
N GLU A 65 -11.61 -0.17 -5.52
CA GLU A 65 -12.66 -1.18 -5.36
C GLU A 65 -12.99 -1.40 -3.87
N ILE A 66 -11.97 -1.52 -3.01
CA ILE A 66 -12.12 -1.70 -1.55
C ILE A 66 -12.80 -0.50 -0.91
N GLU A 67 -12.42 0.72 -1.28
CA GLU A 67 -13.03 1.96 -0.78
C GLU A 67 -14.53 2.02 -1.13
N VAL A 68 -14.88 1.74 -2.39
CA VAL A 68 -16.28 1.63 -2.82
C VAL A 68 -17.01 0.54 -2.04
N MET A 69 -16.33 -0.58 -1.75
CA MET A 69 -16.92 -1.63 -0.93
C MET A 69 -17.22 -1.19 0.52
N GLY A 70 -16.38 -0.36 1.13
CA GLY A 70 -16.64 0.17 2.48
C GLY A 70 -17.83 1.13 2.51
N TYR A 71 -17.96 2.00 1.50
CA TYR A 71 -18.99 3.05 1.46
C TYR A 71 -20.29 2.67 0.75
N ALA A 72 -20.40 1.46 0.20
CA ALA A 72 -21.56 1.03 -0.57
C ALA A 72 -22.89 1.11 0.20
N GLU A 73 -22.87 0.87 1.52
CA GLU A 73 -24.07 0.96 2.38
C GLU A 73 -24.64 2.38 2.39
N TYR A 74 -23.78 3.39 2.51
CA TYR A 74 -24.17 4.81 2.55
C TYR A 74 -24.62 5.33 1.18
N THR A 75 -24.11 4.75 0.10
CA THR A 75 -24.35 5.23 -1.27
C THR A 75 -25.53 4.55 -1.95
N SER A 76 -25.78 3.27 -1.66
CA SER A 76 -26.83 2.49 -2.33
C SER A 76 -28.12 2.34 -1.51
N GLY A 77 -28.07 2.53 -0.18
CA GLY A 77 -29.22 2.34 0.71
C GLY A 77 -29.74 0.89 0.77
N ALA A 78 -29.04 -0.08 0.18
CA ALA A 78 -29.42 -1.48 0.17
C ALA A 78 -29.19 -2.12 1.54
N LEU A 79 -30.19 -2.86 2.04
CA LEU A 79 -30.13 -3.53 3.35
C LEU A 79 -28.96 -4.54 3.45
N PRO A 80 -28.35 -4.71 4.64
CA PRO A 80 -27.13 -5.52 4.85
C PRO A 80 -27.24 -7.02 4.52
N SER A 81 -28.45 -7.56 4.33
CA SER A 81 -28.75 -9.00 4.42
C SER A 81 -28.14 -9.88 3.32
N SER A 82 -27.54 -9.29 2.27
CA SER A 82 -26.87 -10.04 1.19
C SER A 82 -25.37 -9.73 1.06
N ARG A 83 -24.84 -8.78 1.85
CA ARG A 83 -23.48 -8.28 1.69
C ARG A 83 -22.54 -8.97 2.69
N LYS A 84 -21.42 -9.50 2.19
CA LYS A 84 -20.31 -9.93 3.05
C LYS A 84 -19.64 -8.69 3.67
N PRO A 85 -19.27 -8.72 4.96
CA PRO A 85 -18.41 -7.71 5.56
C PRO A 85 -17.13 -7.50 4.74
N LEU A 86 -16.55 -6.30 4.79
CA LEU A 86 -15.33 -5.98 4.02
C LEU A 86 -14.22 -6.97 4.30
N ALA A 87 -14.01 -7.32 5.57
CA ALA A 87 -13.05 -8.34 5.99
C ALA A 87 -13.22 -9.68 5.24
N GLN A 88 -14.44 -10.04 4.84
CA GLN A 88 -14.79 -11.27 4.12
C GLN A 88 -14.86 -11.13 2.60
N ALA A 89 -14.60 -9.93 2.08
CA ALA A 89 -14.70 -9.58 0.67
C ALA A 89 -13.35 -9.20 0.04
N VAL A 90 -12.26 -9.23 0.81
CA VAL A 90 -10.91 -8.88 0.35
C VAL A 90 -9.91 -9.98 0.71
N PRO A 91 -8.81 -10.13 -0.06
CA PRO A 91 -7.74 -11.07 0.29
C PRO A 91 -7.10 -10.74 1.65
N GLU A 92 -6.83 -11.77 2.45
CA GLU A 92 -6.25 -11.62 3.79
C GLU A 92 -4.71 -11.79 3.73
N PRO A 93 -3.93 -10.81 4.24
CA PRO A 93 -2.50 -10.73 3.97
C PRO A 93 -1.66 -11.83 4.64
N ALA A 94 -1.94 -12.23 5.88
CA ALA A 94 -1.09 -13.20 6.58
C ALA A 94 -1.18 -14.60 5.97
N SER A 95 -2.38 -15.06 5.61
CA SER A 95 -2.55 -16.33 4.90
C SER A 95 -1.95 -16.31 3.50
N ALA A 96 -2.00 -15.18 2.80
CA ALA A 96 -1.36 -15.04 1.50
C ALA A 96 0.18 -15.08 1.59
N ILE A 97 0.76 -14.40 2.60
CA ILE A 97 2.21 -14.46 2.89
C ILE A 97 2.63 -15.90 3.17
N HIS A 98 1.95 -16.57 4.10
CA HIS A 98 2.24 -17.96 4.46
C HIS A 98 2.17 -18.89 3.22
N PHE A 99 1.10 -18.74 2.42
CA PHE A 99 0.93 -19.51 1.19
C PHE A 99 2.02 -19.24 0.16
N ALA A 100 2.38 -17.98 -0.08
CA ALA A 100 3.38 -17.59 -1.07
C ALA A 100 4.76 -18.15 -0.74
N LEU A 101 5.12 -18.14 0.55
CA LEU A 101 6.38 -18.70 1.05
C LEU A 101 6.38 -20.24 0.96
N GLU A 102 5.25 -20.89 1.22
CA GLU A 102 5.16 -22.35 1.16
C GLU A 102 5.20 -22.90 -0.27
N PHE A 103 4.48 -22.27 -1.21
CA PHE A 103 4.24 -22.84 -2.54
C PHE A 103 4.97 -22.15 -3.69
N GLY A 104 5.75 -21.12 -3.41
CA GLY A 104 6.61 -20.45 -4.38
C GLY A 104 5.88 -19.42 -5.24
N CYS A 105 5.26 -18.41 -4.61
CA CYS A 105 4.66 -17.25 -5.27
C CYS A 105 5.20 -15.93 -4.70
N PRO A 106 6.51 -15.66 -4.79
CA PRO A 106 7.12 -14.51 -4.14
C PRO A 106 6.63 -13.15 -4.68
N GLN A 107 6.03 -13.13 -5.87
CA GLN A 107 5.60 -11.90 -6.56
C GLN A 107 4.54 -11.13 -5.78
N ILE A 108 3.74 -11.83 -4.96
CA ILE A 108 2.68 -11.19 -4.15
C ILE A 108 3.18 -10.69 -2.80
N LEU A 109 4.37 -11.12 -2.36
CA LEU A 109 4.89 -10.82 -1.02
C LEU A 109 5.01 -9.31 -0.75
N PRO A 110 5.53 -8.46 -1.66
CA PRO A 110 5.65 -7.03 -1.40
C PRO A 110 4.30 -6.38 -1.11
N ALA A 111 3.28 -6.68 -1.91
CA ALA A 111 1.94 -6.16 -1.74
C ALA A 111 1.26 -6.72 -0.48
N ALA A 112 1.42 -8.01 -0.20
CA ALA A 112 0.83 -8.65 0.98
C ALA A 112 1.45 -8.13 2.29
N PHE A 113 2.78 -7.98 2.35
CA PHE A 113 3.44 -7.37 3.49
C PHE A 113 3.10 -5.88 3.63
N TYR A 114 2.97 -5.15 2.53
CA TYR A 114 2.52 -3.75 2.58
C TYR A 114 1.08 -3.65 3.13
N GLN A 115 0.14 -4.47 2.67
CA GLN A 115 -1.20 -4.57 3.26
C GLN A 115 -1.16 -4.92 4.75
N LEU A 116 -0.34 -5.89 5.14
CA LEU A 116 -0.17 -6.28 6.54
C LEU A 116 0.37 -5.13 7.39
N SER A 117 1.32 -4.34 6.87
CA SER A 117 1.85 -3.15 7.55
C SER A 117 0.79 -2.05 7.78
N ARG A 118 -0.31 -2.11 7.01
CA ARG A 118 -1.47 -1.24 7.15
C ARG A 118 -2.55 -1.80 8.10
N THR A 119 -2.31 -2.96 8.72
CA THR A 119 -3.28 -3.63 9.59
C THR A 119 -2.83 -3.46 11.04
N ASP A 120 -3.72 -3.05 11.93
CA ASP A 120 -3.39 -2.99 13.36
C ASP A 120 -3.18 -4.41 13.89
N VAL A 121 -2.16 -4.60 14.73
CA VAL A 121 -1.85 -5.90 15.32
C VAL A 121 -2.99 -6.41 16.21
N THR A 122 -3.85 -5.52 16.73
CA THR A 122 -5.05 -5.92 17.49
C THR A 122 -6.19 -6.41 16.60
N ASP A 123 -6.15 -6.12 15.30
CA ASP A 123 -7.19 -6.50 14.35
C ASP A 123 -6.98 -7.96 13.90
N ASP A 124 -7.15 -8.89 14.84
CA ASP A 124 -7.02 -10.31 14.57
C ASP A 124 -8.27 -10.88 13.92
N TRP A 125 -8.07 -11.73 12.91
CA TRP A 125 -9.15 -12.41 12.18
C TRP A 125 -10.05 -13.28 13.08
N ALA A 126 -9.53 -13.82 14.18
CA ALA A 126 -10.29 -14.64 15.12
C ALA A 126 -11.22 -13.80 16.01
N ASP A 127 -11.02 -12.48 16.09
CA ASP A 127 -11.92 -11.57 16.81
C ASP A 127 -13.23 -11.38 16.01
N PRO A 128 -14.40 -11.72 16.58
CA PRO A 128 -15.69 -11.48 15.94
C PRO A 128 -15.93 -10.02 15.53
N VAL A 129 -15.37 -9.05 16.26
CA VAL A 129 -15.50 -7.62 15.95
C VAL A 129 -14.79 -7.30 14.64
N SER A 130 -13.53 -7.70 14.53
CA SER A 130 -12.70 -7.49 13.35
C SER A 130 -13.24 -8.26 12.14
N TYR A 131 -13.65 -9.52 12.33
CA TYR A 131 -14.21 -10.38 11.28
C TYR A 131 -15.53 -9.87 10.67
N SER A 132 -16.32 -9.13 11.45
CA SER A 132 -17.60 -8.54 11.01
C SER A 132 -17.47 -7.09 10.55
N SER A 133 -16.25 -6.55 10.51
CA SER A 133 -16.02 -5.14 10.16
C SER A 133 -16.24 -4.86 8.67
N ASN A 134 -16.85 -3.69 8.40
CA ASN A 134 -16.99 -3.10 7.07
C ASN A 134 -15.87 -2.13 6.71
N TRP A 135 -14.92 -1.90 7.64
CA TRP A 135 -13.90 -0.85 7.51
C TRP A 135 -12.49 -1.37 7.74
N MET A 136 -12.37 -2.46 8.49
CA MET A 136 -11.09 -3.03 8.90
C MET A 136 -10.78 -4.24 8.01
N THR A 137 -9.50 -4.43 7.74
CA THR A 137 -8.99 -5.61 7.04
C THR A 137 -8.12 -6.41 8.01
N PRO A 138 -8.73 -7.25 8.86
CA PRO A 138 -7.97 -7.99 9.87
C PRO A 138 -7.00 -8.99 9.24
N ALA A 139 -6.00 -9.37 10.03
CA ALA A 139 -5.02 -10.37 9.63
C ALA A 139 -5.08 -11.62 10.53
N ARG A 140 -4.70 -12.76 9.98
CA ARG A 140 -4.50 -14.00 10.75
C ARG A 140 -3.08 -14.02 11.31
N TRP A 141 -2.83 -13.19 12.32
CA TRP A 141 -1.49 -13.01 12.90
C TRP A 141 -0.85 -14.33 13.34
N SER A 142 -1.66 -15.29 13.80
CA SER A 142 -1.22 -16.65 14.16
C SER A 142 -0.60 -17.48 13.03
N LEU A 143 -0.78 -17.09 11.76
CA LEU A 143 -0.17 -17.78 10.61
C LEU A 143 1.24 -17.27 10.28
N LEU A 144 1.67 -16.14 10.85
CA LEU A 144 2.98 -15.58 10.59
C LEU A 144 4.04 -16.28 11.45
N GLU A 145 5.03 -16.87 10.81
CA GLU A 145 6.18 -17.42 11.50
C GLU A 145 7.13 -16.30 11.98
N ALA A 146 8.02 -16.63 12.91
CA ALA A 146 8.94 -15.64 13.50
C ALA A 146 9.78 -14.86 12.46
N PRO A 147 10.32 -15.47 11.38
CA PRO A 147 11.03 -14.72 10.35
C PRO A 147 10.13 -13.71 9.63
N ASP A 148 8.88 -14.06 9.36
CA ASP A 148 7.95 -13.22 8.62
C ASP A 148 7.41 -12.07 9.47
N LEU A 149 7.22 -12.31 10.77
CA LEU A 149 6.95 -11.24 11.71
C LEU A 149 8.11 -10.24 11.78
N LEU A 150 9.37 -10.71 11.77
CA LEU A 150 10.54 -9.83 11.72
C LEU A 150 10.60 -9.03 10.41
N ARG A 151 10.28 -9.64 9.26
CA ARG A 151 10.15 -8.94 7.97
C ARG A 151 9.12 -7.83 8.03
N HIS A 152 7.92 -8.14 8.55
CA HIS A 152 6.85 -7.16 8.74
C HIS A 152 7.29 -5.98 9.62
N LEU A 153 7.89 -6.23 10.79
CA LEU A 153 8.35 -5.18 11.70
C LEU A 153 9.45 -4.31 11.09
N ARG A 154 10.44 -4.93 10.40
CA ARG A 154 11.52 -4.20 9.73
C ARG A 154 10.99 -3.34 8.58
N GLY A 155 10.08 -3.90 7.77
CA GLY A 155 9.45 -3.16 6.68
C GLY A 155 8.58 -2.02 7.19
N GLY A 156 7.81 -2.22 8.24
CA GLY A 156 7.08 -1.15 8.92
C GLY A 156 8.00 -0.02 9.38
N LYS A 157 9.14 -0.36 10.02
CA LYS A 157 10.15 0.65 10.40
C LYS A 157 10.71 1.42 9.20
N ARG A 158 11.01 0.73 8.08
CA ARG A 158 11.52 1.37 6.86
C ARG A 158 10.47 2.28 6.19
N LEU A 159 9.19 1.89 6.20
CA LEU A 159 8.09 2.73 5.72
C LEU A 159 7.93 3.99 6.58
N LEU A 160 8.08 3.87 7.90
CA LEU A 160 8.07 5.02 8.81
C LEU A 160 9.25 5.95 8.53
N GLN A 161 10.45 5.40 8.31
CA GLN A 161 11.64 6.17 7.95
C GLN A 161 11.46 6.90 6.62
N TYR A 162 10.95 6.22 5.59
CA TYR A 162 10.61 6.83 4.31
C TYR A 162 9.64 8.00 4.50
N THR A 163 8.54 7.79 5.22
CA THR A 163 7.54 8.84 5.46
C THR A 163 8.14 10.05 6.16
N ALA A 164 9.07 9.85 7.09
CA ALA A 164 9.77 10.91 7.80
C ALA A 164 10.83 11.65 6.96
N SER A 165 11.33 11.02 5.88
CA SER A 165 12.35 11.58 4.99
C SER A 165 11.79 12.34 3.79
N VAL A 166 10.55 12.00 3.36
CA VAL A 166 9.84 12.71 2.28
C VAL A 166 9.91 14.23 2.41
N PRO A 167 9.67 14.87 3.57
CA PRO A 167 9.74 16.33 3.69
C PRO A 167 11.15 16.88 3.95
N ARG A 168 12.25 16.14 3.68
CA ARG A 168 13.62 16.58 4.05
C ARG A 168 14.74 16.27 3.06
N ASP A 169 14.65 15.20 2.27
CA ASP A 169 15.78 14.72 1.47
C ASP A 169 16.12 15.64 0.28
N VAL A 170 15.35 15.52 -0.80
CA VAL A 170 15.54 16.27 -2.05
C VAL A 170 14.22 16.79 -2.61
N THR A 171 13.13 16.52 -1.88
CA THR A 171 11.77 16.77 -2.34
C THR A 171 11.54 18.24 -2.64
N PHE A 172 12.01 19.14 -1.78
CA PHE A 172 11.87 20.57 -2.01
C PHE A 172 12.64 21.02 -3.25
N THR A 173 13.89 20.57 -3.43
CA THR A 173 14.68 20.85 -4.64
C THR A 173 14.07 20.26 -5.91
N ALA A 174 13.41 19.11 -5.81
CA ALA A 174 12.75 18.46 -6.94
C ALA A 174 11.42 19.14 -7.33
N VAL A 175 10.74 19.80 -6.38
CA VAL A 175 9.37 20.32 -6.55
C VAL A 175 9.35 21.84 -6.70
N LEU A 176 10.19 22.57 -5.98
CA LEU A 176 10.17 24.02 -5.96
C LEU A 176 11.07 24.59 -7.06
N CYS A 177 10.59 25.62 -7.75
CA CYS A 177 11.45 26.39 -8.65
C CYS A 177 12.45 27.24 -7.85
N GLU A 178 13.52 27.69 -8.51
CA GLU A 178 14.62 28.46 -7.89
C GLU A 178 14.12 29.66 -7.05
N ALA A 179 13.14 30.42 -7.55
CA ALA A 179 12.57 31.57 -6.83
C ALA A 179 11.70 31.19 -5.62
N CYS A 180 11.28 29.93 -5.51
CA CYS A 180 10.42 29.42 -4.46
C CYS A 180 11.15 28.47 -3.49
N LEU A 181 12.38 28.08 -3.81
CA LEU A 181 13.22 27.21 -3.02
C LEU A 181 14.04 28.06 -2.04
N PRO A 182 13.83 27.93 -0.72
CA PRO A 182 14.71 28.56 0.23
C PRO A 182 16.12 27.99 0.10
N TRP A 183 17.14 28.86 0.20
CA TRP A 183 18.54 28.44 0.06
C TRP A 183 18.96 27.36 1.07
N TRP A 184 18.32 27.29 2.25
CA TRP A 184 18.59 26.26 3.26
C TRP A 184 17.91 24.91 2.97
N GLU A 185 17.01 24.84 1.99
CA GLU A 185 16.39 23.60 1.48
C GLU A 185 16.97 23.18 0.13
N ASP A 186 17.92 23.95 -0.41
CA ASP A 186 18.63 23.59 -1.62
C ASP A 186 19.63 22.47 -1.33
N ALA A 187 19.43 21.31 -1.96
CA ALA A 187 20.32 20.17 -1.85
C ALA A 187 21.75 20.45 -2.35
N ALA A 188 21.98 21.56 -3.08
CA ALA A 188 23.31 22.02 -3.44
C ALA A 188 24.10 22.61 -2.26
N VAL A 189 23.44 22.99 -1.16
CA VAL A 189 24.08 23.52 0.05
C VAL A 189 24.48 22.38 0.98
N HIS A 190 25.73 22.41 1.47
CA HIS A 190 26.28 21.36 2.34
C HIS A 190 25.55 21.29 3.69
N GLU A 191 25.29 20.07 4.18
CA GLU A 191 24.48 19.82 5.39
C GLU A 191 25.01 20.55 6.64
N GLU A 192 26.33 20.69 6.77
CA GLU A 192 26.98 21.39 7.88
C GLU A 192 26.63 22.88 7.93
N VAL A 193 26.44 23.53 6.78
CA VAL A 193 26.07 24.95 6.67
C VAL A 193 24.59 25.15 6.98
N ARG A 194 23.76 24.12 6.75
CA ARG A 194 22.30 24.16 6.98
C ARG A 194 21.97 24.29 8.46
N TRP A 195 22.75 23.69 9.36
CA TRP A 195 22.46 23.66 10.81
C TRP A 195 22.92 24.90 11.58
N GLU A 196 23.87 25.69 11.06
CA GLU A 196 24.46 26.83 11.79
C GLU A 196 23.59 28.10 11.79
N ILE A 197 22.53 28.15 10.97
CA ILE A 197 21.66 29.32 10.79
C ILE A 197 20.20 28.93 11.09
N GLU A 198 19.84 28.95 12.37
CA GLU A 198 18.43 28.86 12.82
C GLU A 198 17.74 30.24 12.80
N ASP A 199 18.47 31.30 13.16
CA ASP A 199 17.98 32.68 13.12
C ASP A 199 17.93 33.18 11.66
N GLY A 200 16.72 33.40 11.14
CA GLY A 200 16.48 34.00 9.81
C GLY A 200 15.75 33.12 8.80
N ARG A 201 15.31 31.92 9.17
CA ARG A 201 14.46 31.08 8.31
C ARG A 201 13.02 31.59 8.33
N ASP A 202 12.72 32.59 7.51
CA ASP A 202 11.34 33.03 7.32
C ASP A 202 10.69 32.23 6.19
N ALA A 203 9.90 31.22 6.55
CA ALA A 203 9.14 30.42 5.59
C ALA A 203 8.09 31.27 4.85
N GLU A 204 7.63 32.38 5.42
CA GLU A 204 6.60 33.24 4.82
C GLU A 204 7.13 34.01 3.61
N GLU A 205 8.46 34.22 3.51
CA GLU A 205 9.12 34.77 2.32
C GLU A 205 9.02 33.84 1.09
N TYR A 206 8.76 32.54 1.32
CA TYR A 206 8.67 31.51 0.28
C TYR A 206 7.30 30.82 0.32
N PRO A 207 6.22 31.45 -0.22
CA PRO A 207 4.86 30.94 -0.09
C PRO A 207 4.65 29.51 -0.60
N CYS A 208 5.33 29.11 -1.67
CA CYS A 208 5.23 27.75 -2.20
C CYS A 208 5.90 26.72 -1.27
N TYR A 209 7.05 27.06 -0.68
CA TYR A 209 7.70 26.22 0.33
C TYR A 209 6.82 26.07 1.57
N ALA A 210 6.35 27.19 2.13
CA ALA A 210 5.48 27.17 3.31
C ALA A 210 4.20 26.35 3.08
N LEU A 211 3.58 26.48 1.89
CA LEU A 211 2.44 25.66 1.52
C LEU A 211 2.81 24.19 1.42
N LEU A 212 3.92 23.83 0.76
CA LEU A 212 4.34 22.45 0.60
C LEU A 212 4.64 21.76 1.94
N VAL A 213 5.30 22.46 2.87
CA VAL A 213 5.49 22.00 4.25
C VAL A 213 4.13 21.71 4.91
N ARG A 214 3.15 22.60 4.75
CA ARG A 214 1.79 22.41 5.31
C ARG A 214 1.06 21.24 4.66
N ILE A 215 1.20 21.04 3.35
CA ILE A 215 0.62 19.89 2.65
C ILE A 215 1.18 18.60 3.24
N PHE A 216 2.51 18.47 3.30
CA PHE A 216 3.13 17.28 3.88
C PHE A 216 2.76 17.08 5.35
N ALA A 217 2.75 18.14 6.15
CA ALA A 217 2.34 18.04 7.55
C ALA A 217 0.86 17.66 7.73
N ALA A 218 -0.02 17.99 6.80
CA ALA A 218 -1.42 17.61 6.85
C ALA A 218 -1.64 16.16 6.39
N VAL A 219 -1.00 15.77 5.29
CA VAL A 219 -1.18 14.46 4.65
C VAL A 219 -0.43 13.35 5.37
N PHE A 220 0.78 13.64 5.87
CA PHE A 220 1.58 12.68 6.65
C PHE A 220 1.38 12.84 8.17
N ARG A 221 0.33 13.56 8.60
CA ARG A 221 -0.03 13.67 10.02
C ARG A 221 -0.30 12.28 10.59
N GLU A 222 0.12 12.07 11.82
CA GLU A 222 -0.32 10.92 12.61
C GLU A 222 -1.79 11.11 12.97
N THR A 223 -2.71 10.58 12.16
CA THR A 223 -4.14 10.58 12.48
C THR A 223 -4.50 9.52 13.52
N THR A 224 -3.69 8.46 13.63
CA THR A 224 -3.74 7.39 14.64
C THR A 224 -2.32 6.86 14.92
N PRO A 225 -2.01 6.37 16.13
CA PRO A 225 -0.76 5.67 16.37
C PRO A 225 -0.71 4.40 15.50
N GLY A 226 0.31 4.27 14.65
CA GLY A 226 0.77 2.95 14.19
C GLY A 226 0.52 2.56 12.74
N VAL A 227 -0.41 3.18 12.00
CA VAL A 227 -0.74 2.71 10.64
C VAL A 227 -0.61 3.83 9.61
N ARG A 228 0.57 3.96 8.98
CA ARG A 228 0.78 4.91 7.87
C ARG A 228 0.62 4.19 6.53
N ASP A 229 -0.21 4.75 5.66
CA ASP A 229 -0.28 4.36 4.24
C ASP A 229 0.42 5.44 3.39
N PRO A 230 1.75 5.36 3.24
CA PRO A 230 2.50 6.36 2.48
C PRO A 230 2.08 6.45 1.01
N LEU A 231 1.61 5.35 0.38
CA LEU A 231 1.11 5.39 -0.99
C LEU A 231 -0.20 6.17 -1.13
N LYS A 232 -1.12 6.01 -0.16
CA LYS A 232 -2.36 6.79 -0.09
C LYS A 232 -2.06 8.25 0.26
N ALA A 233 -1.21 8.49 1.25
CA ALA A 233 -0.77 9.82 1.62
C ALA A 233 -0.19 10.57 0.41
N LEU A 234 0.79 9.99 -0.30
CA LEU A 234 1.32 10.60 -1.52
C LEU A 234 0.24 10.84 -2.59
N LYS A 235 -0.76 9.97 -2.73
CA LYS A 235 -1.88 10.17 -3.67
C LYS A 235 -2.73 11.38 -3.28
N GLU A 236 -3.01 11.57 -2.01
CA GLU A 236 -3.80 12.69 -1.47
C GLU A 236 -3.09 14.04 -1.65
N CYS A 237 -1.76 14.05 -1.72
CA CYS A 237 -1.00 15.25 -2.04
C CYS A 237 -1.41 15.90 -3.38
N VAL A 238 -1.85 15.14 -4.39
CA VAL A 238 -2.18 15.70 -5.73
C VAL A 238 -3.40 16.64 -5.67
N ASP A 239 -4.32 16.34 -4.76
CA ASP A 239 -5.58 17.07 -4.56
C ASP A 239 -5.50 17.95 -3.30
N TYR A 240 -4.32 18.49 -3.00
CA TYR A 240 -4.06 19.22 -1.77
C TYR A 240 -5.02 20.40 -1.49
N GLU A 241 -5.62 20.99 -2.53
CA GLU A 241 -6.62 22.05 -2.40
C GLU A 241 -7.88 21.59 -1.65
N LYS A 242 -8.19 20.29 -1.69
CA LYS A 242 -9.34 19.68 -1.00
C LYS A 242 -9.05 19.37 0.47
N ILE A 243 -7.79 19.44 0.90
CA ILE A 243 -7.40 19.18 2.28
C ILE A 243 -7.98 20.29 3.18
N PRO A 244 -8.78 19.97 4.22
CA PRO A 244 -9.47 20.97 5.05
C PRO A 244 -8.53 22.02 5.65
N GLU A 245 -7.34 21.63 6.10
CA GLU A 245 -6.30 22.50 6.66
C GLU A 245 -5.74 23.51 5.66
N ILE A 246 -5.73 23.14 4.37
CA ILE A 246 -5.26 24.00 3.29
C ILE A 246 -6.41 24.90 2.81
N ALA A 247 -7.61 24.33 2.64
CA ALA A 247 -8.80 25.03 2.18
C ALA A 247 -9.18 26.24 3.06
N ARG A 248 -8.92 26.15 4.38
CA ARG A 248 -9.18 27.22 5.36
C ARG A 248 -8.16 28.38 5.35
N GLY A 249 -7.06 28.28 4.59
CA GLY A 249 -6.02 29.33 4.51
C GLY A 249 -6.45 30.63 3.81
N SER A 250 -5.53 31.59 3.69
CA SER A 250 -5.71 32.82 2.88
C SER A 250 -5.49 32.54 1.38
N SER A 251 -6.06 33.35 0.47
CA SER A 251 -6.01 33.08 -0.98
C SER A 251 -4.60 32.94 -1.58
N SER A 252 -3.60 33.65 -1.05
CA SER A 252 -2.21 33.60 -1.52
C SER A 252 -1.42 32.40 -1.00
N THR A 253 -1.97 31.66 -0.03
CA THR A 253 -1.34 30.46 0.58
C THR A 253 -2.11 29.18 0.25
N LYS A 254 -3.05 29.22 -0.71
CA LYS A 254 -3.86 28.05 -1.10
C LYS A 254 -3.31 27.28 -2.28
N ARG A 255 -2.43 27.89 -3.09
CA ARG A 255 -1.96 27.32 -4.35
C ARG A 255 -0.47 27.52 -4.50
N LEU A 256 0.19 26.49 -5.02
CA LEU A 256 1.55 26.60 -5.53
C LEU A 256 1.55 27.49 -6.78
N CYS A 257 2.68 28.12 -7.07
CA CYS A 257 2.86 28.77 -8.36
C CYS A 257 2.82 27.73 -9.48
N SER A 258 2.53 28.13 -10.73
CA SER A 258 2.35 27.19 -11.84
C SER A 258 3.53 26.23 -12.06
N GLY A 259 4.76 26.71 -11.88
CA GLY A 259 5.97 25.88 -11.99
C GLY A 259 6.06 24.83 -10.89
N CYS A 260 5.86 25.24 -9.63
CA CYS A 260 5.91 24.33 -8.49
C CYS A 260 4.74 23.32 -8.50
N ASP A 261 3.54 23.75 -8.89
CA ASP A 261 2.37 22.85 -8.99
C ASP A 261 2.59 21.76 -10.05
N TRP A 262 3.10 22.13 -11.22
CA TRP A 262 3.41 21.17 -12.28
C TRP A 262 4.49 20.17 -11.82
N ALA A 263 5.60 20.66 -11.28
CA ALA A 263 6.68 19.81 -10.78
C ALA A 263 6.19 18.90 -9.63
N PHE A 264 5.32 19.38 -8.75
CA PHE A 264 4.74 18.59 -7.68
C PHE A 264 3.87 17.44 -8.23
N ARG A 265 3.02 17.72 -9.21
CA ARG A 265 2.14 16.72 -9.85
C ARG A 265 2.92 15.66 -10.63
N GLU A 266 4.08 16.01 -11.18
CA GLU A 266 5.01 15.06 -11.82
C GLU A 266 5.82 14.26 -10.80
N TRP A 267 6.23 14.89 -9.70
CA TRP A 267 7.02 14.25 -8.65
C TRP A 267 6.23 13.20 -7.87
N VAL A 268 4.97 13.46 -7.51
CA VAL A 268 4.13 12.52 -6.74
C VAL A 268 4.07 11.11 -7.36
N PRO A 269 3.71 10.90 -8.65
CA PRO A 269 3.67 9.56 -9.23
C PRO A 269 5.06 8.90 -9.26
N GLN A 270 6.13 9.66 -9.43
CA GLN A 270 7.50 9.14 -9.37
C GLN A 270 7.84 8.64 -7.96
N ALA A 271 7.54 9.43 -6.93
CA ALA A 271 7.75 9.06 -5.53
C ALA A 271 6.95 7.79 -5.15
N ARG A 272 5.70 7.68 -5.61
CA ARG A 272 4.86 6.49 -5.38
C ARG A 272 5.43 5.25 -6.06
N GLN A 273 5.87 5.37 -7.32
CA GLN A 273 6.49 4.27 -8.05
C GLN A 273 7.81 3.82 -7.43
N GLU A 274 8.62 4.78 -6.97
CA GLU A 274 9.88 4.50 -6.28
C GLU A 274 9.63 3.76 -4.96
N LEU A 275 8.67 4.21 -4.16
CA LEU A 275 8.26 3.52 -2.94
C LEU A 275 7.78 2.09 -3.25
N TRP A 276 6.92 1.90 -4.25
CA TRP A 276 6.44 0.57 -4.67
C TRP A 276 7.60 -0.37 -5.03
N ARG A 277 8.58 0.14 -5.79
CA ARG A 277 9.79 -0.62 -6.18
C ARG A 277 10.69 -0.99 -5.00
N LYS A 278 10.67 -0.21 -3.92
CA LYS A 278 11.43 -0.47 -2.69
C LYS A 278 10.75 -1.44 -1.73
N LEU A 279 9.47 -1.77 -1.93
CA LEU A 279 8.77 -2.71 -1.03
C LEU A 279 9.47 -4.07 -0.87
N PRO A 280 10.00 -4.72 -1.93
CA PRO A 280 10.76 -5.97 -1.78
C PRO A 280 11.97 -5.83 -0.84
N GLU A 281 12.74 -4.75 -1.00
CA GLU A 281 13.88 -4.44 -0.13
C GLU A 281 13.41 -4.14 1.31
N TYR A 282 12.31 -3.39 1.45
CA TYR A 282 11.79 -2.99 2.75
C TYR A 282 11.32 -4.20 3.56
N PHE A 283 10.72 -5.19 2.92
CA PHE A 283 10.25 -6.40 3.59
C PHE A 283 11.22 -7.57 3.52
N ASP A 284 12.42 -7.40 2.94
CA ASP A 284 13.44 -8.45 2.84
C ASP A 284 12.90 -9.72 2.14
N VAL A 285 12.25 -9.49 0.99
CA VAL A 285 11.65 -10.53 0.15
C VAL A 285 12.25 -10.52 -1.25
N GLU A 286 12.66 -11.70 -1.72
CA GLU A 286 13.23 -11.87 -3.06
C GLU A 286 12.10 -12.03 -4.09
N VAL A 287 11.98 -11.08 -5.00
CA VAL A 287 11.04 -11.17 -6.12
C VAL A 287 11.81 -11.47 -7.41
N PRO A 288 11.48 -12.55 -8.13
CA PRO A 288 12.10 -12.84 -9.43
C PRO A 288 11.91 -11.65 -10.37
N SER A 289 12.99 -11.22 -11.03
CA SER A 289 12.87 -10.22 -12.09
C SER A 289 11.90 -10.75 -13.16
N PRO A 290 10.99 -9.91 -13.69
CA PRO A 290 10.15 -10.34 -14.80
C PRO A 290 11.05 -10.83 -15.92
N SER A 291 10.92 -12.11 -16.27
CA SER A 291 11.61 -12.72 -17.41
C SER A 291 11.35 -11.85 -18.64
N ARG A 292 12.42 -11.28 -19.18
CA ARG A 292 12.41 -10.51 -20.43
C ARG A 292 11.99 -11.35 -21.62
#